data_AF-C0CMF4-F1
#
_entry.id   AF-C0CMF4-F1
#
_cell.length_a   1.000
_cell.length_b   1.000
_cell.length_c   1.000
_cell.angle_alpha   90.00
_cell.angle_beta   90.00
_cell.angle_gamma   90.00
#
_symmetry.space_group_name_H-M   'P 1'
#
loop_
_entity.id
_entity.type
_entity.pdbx_description
1 polymer ?
#
loop_
_entity_poly.entity_id
_entity_poly.type
_entity_poly.pdbx_seq_one_letter_code
_entity_poly.pdbx_strand_id
1 'polypeptide(L)'
;MAVRDVVCSSIEIVSKIQLFDGVVMTCGCDNIVPGTLMAAARLDIPSLLLTAGPMLAGNRKGKELVLSDVNERVFGRAAAKKEGNSQELLEMEQKACASFGACPVMGTANTMQIIAEAMGMTLPGTSVIPGVVTDKFVSARKTGRQIVEMVKNDRRVSSIITEGALKNAIMADLAIGGSTNAVLHILSIAKELELPVTLQDFDELSRRTPTITNLRPAGEYTVDKLYLAGGVPAILKQLENLINTQAQVCTGQTWEEILREVSKKPNLIVHSVESPICEDGGLAVLKGNLAERGAIIRTAAVKENMRHFKGPARVYDSDEEAFEALISGKIYAGDVIVIRYAGPRGAPGLVEVMLTADALVDLGLDTSVGLVTDGRFSGFNYGPIVGHVSPEASEGGMIAYVRDGDMIEVDIPNRTLRVDVGEEELDRRKQTTKLKETDVRAGILRLYANNSLSSDEGAAMQRWN
;
A
#
# COMPACT_ATOMS: atom_id res chain seq x y z
N MET A 1 9.46 -2.66 -4.73
CA MET A 1 8.51 -3.70 -5.16
C MET A 1 9.19 -5.03 -5.50
N ALA A 2 10.23 -5.08 -6.35
CA ALA A 2 10.82 -6.32 -6.89
C ALA A 2 11.20 -7.41 -5.85
N VAL A 3 11.53 -7.02 -4.61
CA VAL A 3 11.79 -7.98 -3.50
C VAL A 3 10.59 -8.90 -3.25
N ARG A 4 9.36 -8.42 -3.44
CA ARG A 4 8.14 -9.24 -3.31
C ARG A 4 8.21 -10.48 -4.20
N ASP A 5 8.57 -10.27 -5.46
CA ASP A 5 8.65 -11.32 -6.49
C ASP A 5 9.84 -12.26 -6.24
N VAL A 6 10.94 -11.75 -5.68
CA VAL A 6 12.08 -12.58 -5.21
C VAL A 6 11.66 -13.48 -4.05
N VAL A 7 10.95 -12.93 -3.05
CA VAL A 7 10.43 -13.73 -1.93
C VAL A 7 9.50 -14.82 -2.43
N CYS A 8 8.56 -14.46 -3.31
CA CYS A 8 7.64 -15.40 -3.92
C CYS A 8 8.38 -16.56 -4.62
N SER A 9 9.30 -16.22 -5.52
CA SER A 9 10.09 -17.19 -6.28
C SER A 9 10.99 -18.05 -5.39
N SER A 10 11.59 -17.46 -4.34
CA SER A 10 12.46 -18.20 -3.41
C SER A 10 11.69 -19.27 -2.65
N ILE A 11 10.49 -18.93 -2.16
CA ILE A 11 9.63 -19.87 -1.44
C ILE A 11 9.12 -20.95 -2.40
N GLU A 12 8.72 -20.57 -3.62
CA GLU A 12 8.30 -21.50 -4.65
C GLU A 12 9.37 -22.55 -4.94
N ILE A 13 10.60 -22.10 -5.22
CA ILE A 13 11.73 -22.96 -5.57
C ILE A 13 11.99 -23.99 -4.46
N VAL A 14 12.13 -23.53 -3.21
CA VAL A 14 12.41 -24.44 -2.10
C VAL A 14 11.27 -25.43 -1.88
N SER A 15 10.03 -24.94 -1.88
CA SER A 15 8.86 -25.77 -1.57
C SER A 15 8.59 -26.83 -2.64
N LYS A 16 8.72 -26.48 -3.93
CA LYS A 16 8.53 -27.42 -5.05
C LYS A 16 9.67 -28.43 -5.17
N ILE A 17 10.91 -28.04 -4.90
CA ILE A 17 12.05 -28.98 -4.98
C ILE A 17 12.07 -29.95 -3.80
N GLN A 18 11.76 -29.46 -2.59
CA GLN A 18 11.76 -30.29 -1.38
C GLN A 18 10.44 -31.04 -1.16
N LEU A 19 9.42 -30.77 -1.98
CA LEU A 19 8.11 -31.43 -1.95
C LEU A 19 7.43 -31.33 -0.57
N PHE A 20 7.35 -30.12 -0.03
CA PHE A 20 6.68 -29.90 1.25
C PHE A 20 5.17 -30.15 1.16
N ASP A 21 4.59 -30.85 2.15
CA ASP A 21 3.14 -31.08 2.25
C ASP A 21 2.37 -29.84 2.71
N GLY A 22 3.03 -28.94 3.44
CA GLY A 22 2.49 -27.66 3.86
C GLY A 22 3.56 -26.74 4.44
N VAL A 23 3.30 -25.42 4.41
CA VAL A 23 4.32 -24.41 4.70
C VAL A 23 3.80 -23.33 5.64
N VAL A 24 4.59 -23.02 6.67
CA VAL A 24 4.40 -21.80 7.49
C VAL A 24 5.43 -20.76 7.08
N MET A 25 4.97 -19.60 6.65
CA MET A 25 5.80 -18.50 6.20
C MET A 25 5.81 -17.38 7.24
N THR A 26 6.96 -17.15 7.87
CA THR A 26 7.17 -15.98 8.73
C THR A 26 7.38 -14.74 7.89
N CYS A 27 6.56 -13.71 8.07
CA CYS A 27 6.60 -12.49 7.28
C CYS A 27 6.42 -11.26 8.18
N GLY A 28 6.82 -10.08 7.72
CA GLY A 28 6.64 -8.85 8.53
C GLY A 28 6.80 -7.56 7.75
N CYS A 29 7.95 -7.36 7.11
CA CYS A 29 8.22 -6.12 6.38
C CYS A 29 7.40 -6.03 5.07
N ASP A 30 7.16 -4.80 4.61
CA ASP A 30 6.27 -4.40 3.51
C ASP A 30 6.09 -5.42 2.39
N ASN A 31 7.15 -5.70 1.63
CA ASN A 31 7.08 -6.56 0.44
C ASN A 31 7.17 -8.06 0.77
N ILE A 32 7.52 -8.42 2.01
CA ILE A 32 7.68 -9.82 2.43
C ILE A 32 6.31 -10.48 2.60
N VAL A 33 5.36 -9.81 3.26
CA VAL A 33 3.99 -10.31 3.47
C VAL A 33 3.28 -10.64 2.14
N PRO A 34 3.17 -9.72 1.16
CA PRO A 34 2.56 -10.05 -0.12
C PRO A 34 3.38 -11.07 -0.92
N GLY A 35 4.72 -11.08 -0.79
CA GLY A 35 5.56 -12.09 -1.44
C GLY A 35 5.25 -13.50 -0.93
N THR A 36 4.99 -13.65 0.37
CA THR A 36 4.55 -14.93 0.97
C THR A 36 3.13 -15.30 0.57
N LEU A 37 2.19 -14.33 0.46
CA LEU A 37 0.84 -14.60 -0.03
C LEU A 37 0.85 -15.05 -1.51
N MET A 38 1.63 -14.39 -2.35
CA MET A 38 1.81 -14.81 -3.75
C MET A 38 2.42 -16.22 -3.84
N ALA A 39 3.43 -16.54 -3.01
CA ALA A 39 3.99 -17.89 -2.95
C ALA A 39 2.93 -18.92 -2.54
N ALA A 40 2.15 -18.62 -1.50
CA ALA A 40 1.07 -19.48 -1.02
C ALA A 40 0.08 -19.79 -2.15
N ALA A 41 -0.38 -18.73 -2.84
CA ALA A 41 -1.29 -18.81 -3.97
C ALA A 41 -0.71 -19.65 -5.12
N ARG A 42 0.55 -19.41 -5.51
CA ARG A 42 1.22 -20.12 -6.61
C ARG A 42 1.49 -21.60 -6.33
N LEU A 43 1.79 -21.93 -5.06
CA LEU A 43 2.05 -23.31 -4.66
C LEU A 43 0.76 -24.13 -4.55
N ASP A 44 -0.32 -23.49 -4.10
CA ASP A 44 -1.63 -24.09 -3.81
C ASP A 44 -1.58 -25.39 -3.00
N ILE A 45 -0.71 -25.42 -1.99
CA ILE A 45 -0.66 -26.44 -0.93
C ILE A 45 -1.08 -25.81 0.39
N PRO A 46 -1.48 -26.58 1.42
CA PRO A 46 -1.73 -26.06 2.76
C PRO A 46 -0.64 -25.08 3.23
N SER A 47 -1.01 -23.81 3.38
CA SER A 47 -0.06 -22.73 3.67
C SER A 47 -0.63 -21.76 4.69
N LEU A 48 0.23 -21.27 5.58
CA LEU A 48 -0.11 -20.32 6.64
C LEU A 48 0.94 -19.22 6.75
N LEU A 49 0.48 -18.01 7.04
CA LEU A 49 1.37 -16.91 7.37
C LEU A 49 1.44 -16.72 8.88
N LEU A 50 2.65 -16.50 9.38
CA LEU A 50 2.91 -16.05 10.73
C LEU A 50 3.49 -14.63 10.65
N THR A 51 2.68 -13.63 10.97
CA THR A 51 3.11 -12.23 10.91
C THR A 51 4.03 -11.89 12.08
N ALA A 52 5.00 -11.02 11.84
CA ALA A 52 5.87 -10.46 12.87
C ALA A 52 5.10 -9.54 13.82
N GLY A 53 4.07 -8.85 13.30
CA GLY A 53 3.33 -7.82 14.02
C GLY A 53 4.08 -6.49 14.07
N PRO A 54 3.41 -5.42 14.52
CA PRO A 54 4.02 -4.10 14.63
C PRO A 54 5.07 -4.07 15.75
N MET A 55 6.06 -3.18 15.59
CA MET A 55 6.86 -2.69 16.70
C MET A 55 6.01 -1.78 17.60
N LEU A 56 6.48 -1.54 18.82
CA LEU A 56 5.90 -0.49 19.67
C LEU A 56 6.29 0.89 19.14
N ALA A 57 5.41 1.87 19.31
CA ALA A 57 5.72 3.26 19.04
C ALA A 57 6.86 3.78 19.93
N GLY A 58 7.70 4.63 19.35
CA GLY A 58 8.69 5.40 20.10
C GLY A 58 8.06 6.42 21.03
N ASN A 59 8.85 6.95 21.97
CA ASN A 59 8.41 8.04 22.84
C ASN A 59 9.44 9.15 22.92
N ARG A 60 9.01 10.39 22.66
CA ARG A 60 9.82 11.59 22.88
C ARG A 60 9.02 12.62 23.68
N LYS A 61 9.47 12.89 24.90
CA LYS A 61 8.88 13.89 25.81
C LYS A 61 7.38 13.63 26.05
N GLY A 62 6.99 12.37 26.21
CA GLY A 62 5.60 11.98 26.48
C GLY A 62 4.71 11.92 25.24
N LYS A 63 5.22 12.18 24.05
CA LYS A 63 4.50 12.03 22.77
C LYS A 63 5.01 10.81 22.02
N GLU A 64 4.10 10.09 21.35
CA GLU A 64 4.47 9.02 20.43
C GLU A 64 5.35 9.59 19.31
N LEU A 65 6.39 8.85 18.96
CA LEU A 65 7.33 9.18 17.90
C LEU A 65 7.51 7.95 17.01
N VAL A 66 7.40 8.13 15.71
CA VAL A 66 7.58 7.05 14.73
C VAL A 66 8.57 7.48 13.65
N LEU A 67 9.03 6.52 12.83
CA LEU A 67 10.04 6.79 11.80
C LEU A 67 9.58 7.85 10.78
N SER A 68 8.30 7.90 10.42
CA SER A 68 7.79 8.93 9.49
C SER A 68 7.98 10.35 10.04
N ASP A 69 7.83 10.55 11.35
CA ASP A 69 8.09 11.86 11.98
C ASP A 69 9.56 12.30 11.81
N VAL A 70 10.49 11.33 11.77
CA VAL A 70 11.92 11.58 11.52
C VAL A 70 12.14 11.92 10.05
N ASN A 71 11.57 11.13 9.14
CA ASN A 71 11.72 11.31 7.70
C ASN A 71 11.18 12.68 7.24
N GLU A 72 9.96 13.03 7.65
CA GLU A 72 9.34 14.34 7.36
C GLU A 72 10.26 15.49 7.80
N ARG A 73 10.83 15.41 9.01
CA ARG A 73 11.73 16.43 9.54
C ARG A 73 13.05 16.49 8.75
N VAL A 74 13.63 15.35 8.41
CA VAL A 74 14.91 15.23 7.69
C VAL A 74 14.80 15.75 6.26
N PHE A 75 13.80 15.29 5.50
CA PHE A 75 13.62 15.66 4.10
C PHE A 75 12.97 17.03 3.92
N GLY A 76 12.19 17.51 4.88
CA GLY A 76 11.59 18.84 4.83
C GLY A 76 12.54 19.95 5.27
N ARG A 77 12.15 20.63 6.35
CA ARG A 77 12.80 21.84 6.86
C ARG A 77 14.26 21.63 7.22
N ALA A 78 14.66 20.45 7.69
CA ALA A 78 16.08 20.22 8.00
C ALA A 78 16.94 20.22 6.72
N ALA A 79 16.49 19.57 5.64
CA ALA A 79 17.16 19.64 4.35
C ALA A 79 17.14 21.06 3.78
N ALA A 80 15.97 21.72 3.75
CA ALA A 80 15.82 23.07 3.20
C ALA A 80 16.71 24.12 3.90
N LYS A 81 16.91 23.97 5.22
CA LYS A 81 17.77 24.85 6.03
C LYS A 81 19.21 24.35 6.21
N LYS A 82 19.54 23.17 5.66
CA LYS A 82 20.84 22.50 5.87
C LYS A 82 21.17 22.24 7.35
N GLU A 83 20.17 21.87 8.14
CA GLU A 83 20.22 21.59 9.60
C GLU A 83 20.48 20.10 9.93
N GLY A 84 21.08 19.33 9.02
CA GLY A 84 21.14 17.86 9.06
C GLY A 84 21.89 17.20 10.22
N ASN A 85 22.50 17.95 11.14
CA ASN A 85 23.28 17.41 12.26
C ASN A 85 22.87 18.01 13.63
N SER A 86 21.57 18.26 13.80
CA SER A 86 21.06 18.76 15.08
C SER A 86 20.95 17.64 16.12
N GLN A 87 21.26 17.96 17.38
CA GLN A 87 21.06 17.05 18.52
C GLN A 87 19.60 16.56 18.61
N GLU A 88 18.65 17.41 18.19
CA GLU A 88 17.24 17.05 18.13
C GLU A 88 16.97 15.87 17.19
N LEU A 89 17.55 15.89 15.97
CA LEU A 89 17.38 14.81 14.99
C LEU A 89 17.97 13.50 15.49
N LEU A 90 19.15 13.55 16.11
CA LEU A 90 19.78 12.36 16.72
C LEU A 90 18.90 11.78 17.83
N GLU A 91 18.32 12.62 18.69
CA GLU A 91 17.38 12.17 19.72
C GLU A 91 16.09 11.55 19.14
N MET A 92 15.62 12.05 17.99
CA MET A 92 14.46 11.47 17.30
C MET A 92 14.81 10.09 16.73
N GLU A 93 15.92 10.00 16.00
CA GLU A 93 16.40 8.75 15.38
C GLU A 93 16.55 7.64 16.43
N GLN A 94 17.21 7.94 17.56
CA GLN A 94 17.44 6.97 18.63
C GLN A 94 16.16 6.49 19.32
N LYS A 95 15.04 7.18 19.16
CA LYS A 95 13.78 6.89 19.86
C LYS A 95 12.65 6.42 18.96
N ALA A 96 12.77 6.58 17.63
CA ALA A 96 11.69 6.29 16.70
C ALA A 96 11.39 4.79 16.52
N CYS A 97 12.41 3.92 16.65
CA CYS A 97 12.27 2.47 16.51
C CYS A 97 12.47 1.78 17.87
N ALA A 98 11.42 1.71 18.69
CA ALA A 98 11.52 1.27 20.08
C ALA A 98 11.68 -0.25 20.27
N SER A 99 11.28 -1.06 19.29
CA SER A 99 11.38 -2.52 19.37
C SER A 99 11.49 -3.18 18.00
N PHE A 100 11.73 -4.50 17.97
CA PHE A 100 11.59 -5.26 16.74
C PHE A 100 10.10 -5.40 16.35
N GLY A 101 9.84 -5.45 15.04
CA GLY A 101 8.51 -5.54 14.44
C GLY A 101 8.40 -4.70 13.15
N ALA A 102 7.27 -4.78 12.47
CA ALA A 102 6.92 -3.88 11.36
C ALA A 102 6.75 -2.43 11.87
N CYS A 103 6.69 -1.44 10.97
CA CYS A 103 6.40 -0.05 11.34
C CYS A 103 5.18 0.04 12.29
N PRO A 104 5.14 0.96 13.27
CA PRO A 104 4.07 1.01 14.28
C PRO A 104 2.77 1.68 13.78
N VAL A 105 2.70 2.01 12.49
CA VAL A 105 1.66 2.83 11.85
C VAL A 105 1.01 2.08 10.68
N MET A 106 -0.09 2.60 10.11
CA MET A 106 -0.78 1.99 8.96
C MET A 106 -0.03 2.19 7.64
N GLY A 107 1.21 1.67 7.60
CA GLY A 107 2.01 1.49 6.40
C GLY A 107 1.68 0.18 5.68
N THR A 108 2.44 -0.14 4.63
CA THR A 108 2.20 -1.33 3.80
C THR A 108 2.32 -2.63 4.61
N ALA A 109 3.32 -2.76 5.49
CA ALA A 109 3.47 -3.94 6.34
C ALA A 109 2.22 -4.27 7.16
N ASN A 110 1.71 -3.34 7.98
CA ASN A 110 0.53 -3.60 8.79
C ASN A 110 -0.73 -3.77 7.95
N THR A 111 -0.86 -2.99 6.88
CA THR A 111 -1.96 -3.15 5.91
C THR A 111 -1.99 -4.58 5.39
N MET A 112 -0.86 -5.10 4.89
CA MET A 112 -0.79 -6.46 4.36
C MET A 112 -0.92 -7.55 5.43
N GLN A 113 -0.46 -7.32 6.67
CA GLN A 113 -0.69 -8.25 7.78
C GLN A 113 -2.18 -8.36 8.12
N ILE A 114 -2.90 -7.22 8.16
CA ILE A 114 -4.35 -7.18 8.41
C ILE A 114 -5.11 -7.84 7.26
N ILE A 115 -4.75 -7.52 6.03
CA ILE A 115 -5.32 -8.11 4.81
C ILE A 115 -5.09 -9.62 4.78
N ALA A 116 -3.89 -10.10 5.13
CA ALA A 116 -3.61 -11.53 5.19
C ALA A 116 -4.54 -12.25 6.18
N GLU A 117 -4.88 -11.60 7.30
CA GLU A 117 -5.88 -12.13 8.23
C GLU A 117 -7.27 -12.11 7.61
N ALA A 118 -7.72 -10.99 7.03
CA ALA A 118 -9.03 -10.86 6.40
C ALA A 118 -9.26 -11.86 5.26
N MET A 119 -8.21 -12.18 4.50
CA MET A 119 -8.21 -13.26 3.48
C MET A 119 -8.31 -14.66 4.08
N GLY A 120 -8.09 -14.81 5.39
CA GLY A 120 -8.12 -16.09 6.11
C GLY A 120 -6.77 -16.82 6.16
N MET A 121 -5.66 -16.16 5.80
CA MET A 121 -4.33 -16.79 5.66
C MET A 121 -3.47 -16.75 6.93
N THR A 122 -3.97 -16.13 8.00
CA THR A 122 -3.38 -16.15 9.34
C THR A 122 -4.44 -16.61 10.35
N LEU A 123 -4.00 -16.99 11.56
CA LEU A 123 -4.94 -17.28 12.63
C LEU A 123 -5.72 -16.02 13.03
N PRO A 124 -7.04 -16.09 13.23
CA PRO A 124 -7.83 -14.95 13.68
C PRO A 124 -7.31 -14.35 15.00
N GLY A 125 -7.25 -13.02 15.05
CA GLY A 125 -6.75 -12.19 16.14
C GLY A 125 -5.24 -12.10 16.26
N THR A 126 -4.46 -12.58 15.28
CA THR A 126 -3.00 -12.74 15.46
C THR A 126 -2.11 -11.81 14.65
N SER A 127 -2.63 -11.19 13.59
CA SER A 127 -1.79 -10.48 12.63
C SER A 127 -1.16 -9.21 13.15
N VAL A 128 -1.84 -8.52 14.08
CA VAL A 128 -1.38 -7.26 14.66
C VAL A 128 -0.87 -7.39 16.10
N ILE A 129 -0.73 -8.60 16.63
CA ILE A 129 -0.07 -8.83 17.93
C ILE A 129 1.35 -8.26 17.84
N PRO A 130 1.77 -7.30 18.70
CA PRO A 130 3.11 -6.73 18.64
C PRO A 130 4.22 -7.77 18.75
N GLY A 131 5.33 -7.57 18.04
CA GLY A 131 6.40 -8.58 17.98
C GLY A 131 6.98 -8.95 19.35
N VAL A 132 6.97 -7.99 20.28
CA VAL A 132 7.58 -8.12 21.61
C VAL A 132 6.70 -8.77 22.68
N VAL A 133 5.39 -8.95 22.44
CA VAL A 133 4.50 -9.49 23.47
C VAL A 133 4.46 -11.01 23.44
N THR A 134 4.27 -11.64 24.61
CA THR A 134 4.25 -13.10 24.77
C THR A 134 3.23 -13.79 23.87
N ASP A 135 2.11 -13.12 23.60
CA ASP A 135 1.04 -13.65 22.73
C ASP A 135 1.53 -13.93 21.31
N LYS A 136 2.57 -13.25 20.82
CA LYS A 136 3.17 -13.53 19.51
C LYS A 136 3.79 -14.94 19.49
N PHE A 137 4.53 -15.31 20.53
CA PHE A 137 5.11 -16.66 20.66
C PHE A 137 4.02 -17.74 20.85
N VAL A 138 2.95 -17.41 21.57
CA VAL A 138 1.79 -18.31 21.70
C VAL A 138 1.12 -18.52 20.34
N SER A 139 0.91 -17.46 19.57
CA SER A 139 0.33 -17.52 18.23
C SER A 139 1.21 -18.33 17.25
N ALA A 140 2.54 -18.22 17.34
CA ALA A 140 3.47 -19.00 16.55
C ALA A 140 3.32 -20.51 16.78
N ARG A 141 3.23 -20.93 18.05
CA ARG A 141 2.98 -22.35 18.41
C ARG A 141 1.63 -22.84 17.92
N LYS A 142 0.58 -22.01 18.02
CA LYS A 142 -0.75 -22.34 17.49
C LYS A 142 -0.73 -22.49 15.96
N THR A 143 0.00 -21.63 15.26
CA THR A 143 0.16 -21.67 13.79
C THR A 143 0.81 -22.98 13.35
N GLY A 144 1.87 -23.41 14.05
CA GLY A 144 2.52 -24.71 13.77
C GLY A 144 1.62 -25.93 14.01
N ARG A 145 0.62 -25.84 14.91
CA ARG A 145 -0.39 -26.89 15.06
C ARG A 145 -1.44 -26.82 13.95
N GLN A 146 -1.86 -25.60 13.60
CA GLN A 146 -2.90 -25.40 12.58
C GLN A 146 -2.45 -25.88 11.20
N ILE A 147 -1.19 -25.65 10.81
CA ILE A 147 -0.70 -26.10 9.50
C ILE A 147 -0.78 -27.62 9.35
N VAL A 148 -0.51 -28.38 10.42
CA VAL A 148 -0.63 -29.84 10.42
C VAL A 148 -2.07 -30.27 10.23
N GLU A 149 -3.03 -29.58 10.87
CA GLU A 149 -4.45 -29.83 10.65
C GLU A 149 -4.91 -29.46 9.24
N MET A 150 -4.36 -28.40 8.64
CA MET A 150 -4.64 -28.06 7.25
C MET A 150 -4.13 -29.14 6.29
N VAL A 151 -2.92 -29.68 6.52
CA VAL A 151 -2.36 -30.78 5.73
C VAL A 151 -3.24 -32.03 5.82
N LYS A 152 -3.64 -32.43 7.04
CA LYS A 152 -4.50 -33.62 7.24
C LYS A 152 -5.85 -33.51 6.52
N ASN A 153 -6.37 -32.30 6.37
CA ASN A 153 -7.67 -32.03 5.75
C ASN A 153 -7.56 -31.52 4.30
N ASP A 154 -6.37 -31.56 3.69
CA ASP A 154 -6.06 -31.00 2.35
C ASP A 154 -6.65 -29.59 2.14
N ARG A 155 -6.54 -28.73 3.15
CA ARG A 155 -7.05 -27.35 3.08
C ARG A 155 -6.04 -26.47 2.35
N ARG A 156 -6.22 -26.39 1.04
CA ARG A 156 -5.37 -25.61 0.12
C ARG A 156 -5.68 -24.12 0.13
N VAL A 157 -4.75 -23.33 -0.40
CA VAL A 157 -4.87 -21.87 -0.45
C VAL A 157 -6.04 -21.43 -1.32
N SER A 158 -6.25 -22.09 -2.47
CA SER A 158 -7.37 -21.84 -3.38
C SER A 158 -8.75 -22.06 -2.74
N SER A 159 -8.84 -22.88 -1.68
CA SER A 159 -10.08 -23.06 -0.90
C SER A 159 -10.35 -21.94 0.11
N ILE A 160 -9.32 -21.17 0.48
CA ILE A 160 -9.39 -20.08 1.46
C ILE A 160 -9.48 -18.74 0.72
N ILE A 161 -8.50 -18.47 -0.16
CA ILE A 161 -8.44 -17.25 -0.97
C ILE A 161 -9.37 -17.43 -2.18
N THR A 162 -10.65 -17.13 -1.95
CA THR A 162 -11.67 -17.04 -3.00
C THR A 162 -11.88 -15.59 -3.43
N GLU A 163 -12.65 -15.34 -4.50
CA GLU A 163 -13.07 -13.98 -4.86
C GLU A 163 -13.74 -13.25 -3.69
N GLY A 164 -14.58 -13.96 -2.91
CA GLY A 164 -15.21 -13.42 -1.71
C GLY A 164 -14.21 -13.03 -0.63
N ALA A 165 -13.16 -13.85 -0.42
CA ALA A 165 -12.10 -13.53 0.53
C ALA A 165 -11.25 -12.33 0.08
N LEU A 166 -10.97 -12.21 -1.22
CA LEU A 166 -10.28 -11.04 -1.77
C LEU A 166 -11.13 -9.77 -1.66
N LYS A 167 -12.45 -9.83 -1.91
CA LYS A 167 -13.35 -8.69 -1.69
C LYS A 167 -13.43 -8.30 -0.21
N ASN A 168 -13.43 -9.28 0.71
CA ASN A 168 -13.31 -9.00 2.14
C ASN A 168 -12.00 -8.28 2.49
N ALA A 169 -10.89 -8.70 1.88
CA ALA A 169 -9.60 -8.04 2.05
C ALA A 169 -9.58 -6.60 1.54
N ILE A 170 -10.18 -6.33 0.37
CA ILE A 170 -10.33 -4.96 -0.15
C ILE A 170 -11.16 -4.12 0.84
N MET A 171 -12.27 -4.65 1.34
CA MET A 171 -13.09 -3.90 2.31
C MET A 171 -12.39 -3.69 3.64
N ALA A 172 -11.60 -4.65 4.11
CA ALA A 172 -10.76 -4.47 5.28
C ALA A 172 -9.71 -3.37 5.06
N ASP A 173 -9.06 -3.34 3.89
CA ASP A 173 -8.10 -2.29 3.51
C ASP A 173 -8.74 -0.89 3.51
N LEU A 174 -9.92 -0.75 2.92
CA LEU A 174 -10.68 0.51 2.89
C LEU A 174 -11.12 0.95 4.30
N ALA A 175 -11.59 -0.01 5.10
CA ALA A 175 -12.05 0.23 6.46
C ALA A 175 -10.92 0.66 7.41
N ILE A 176 -9.70 0.20 7.17
CA ILE A 176 -8.53 0.63 7.94
C ILE A 176 -7.84 1.86 7.33
N GLY A 177 -8.36 2.38 6.21
CA GLY A 177 -7.72 3.44 5.45
C GLY A 177 -6.29 3.07 5.08
N GLY A 178 -6.06 1.85 4.59
CA GLY A 178 -4.76 1.23 4.43
C GLY A 178 -3.88 1.86 3.36
N SER A 179 -2.72 1.24 3.15
CA SER A 179 -1.73 1.65 2.15
C SER A 179 -2.25 1.41 0.73
N THR A 180 -2.08 2.39 -0.17
CA THR A 180 -2.41 2.25 -1.60
C THR A 180 -1.66 1.11 -2.28
N ASN A 181 -0.53 0.66 -1.71
CA ASN A 181 0.21 -0.53 -2.19
C ASN A 181 -0.58 -1.83 -2.04
N ALA A 182 -1.59 -1.88 -1.15
CA ALA A 182 -2.48 -3.04 -1.01
C ALA A 182 -3.18 -3.39 -2.33
N VAL A 183 -3.53 -2.37 -3.13
CA VAL A 183 -4.10 -2.55 -4.47
C VAL A 183 -3.18 -3.42 -5.34
N LEU A 184 -1.90 -3.06 -5.41
CA LEU A 184 -0.90 -3.79 -6.20
C LEU A 184 -0.77 -5.24 -5.74
N HIS A 185 -0.76 -5.44 -4.42
CA HIS A 185 -0.55 -6.73 -3.81
C HIS A 185 -1.76 -7.66 -4.00
N ILE A 186 -2.97 -7.18 -3.72
CA ILE A 186 -4.21 -7.93 -3.89
C ILE A 186 -4.38 -8.34 -5.36
N LEU A 187 -4.16 -7.42 -6.31
CA LEU A 187 -4.24 -7.73 -7.74
C LEU A 187 -3.22 -8.81 -8.15
N SER A 188 -1.98 -8.73 -7.65
CA SER A 188 -0.98 -9.76 -7.93
C SER A 188 -1.35 -11.14 -7.35
N ILE A 189 -1.98 -11.18 -6.17
CA ILE A 189 -2.45 -12.44 -5.54
C ILE A 189 -3.65 -13.00 -6.31
N ALA A 190 -4.60 -12.15 -6.70
CA ALA A 190 -5.74 -12.54 -7.52
C ALA A 190 -5.29 -13.21 -8.82
N LYS A 191 -4.23 -12.67 -9.45
CA LYS A 191 -3.67 -13.20 -10.69
C LYS A 191 -2.97 -14.55 -10.53
N GLU A 192 -2.35 -14.86 -9.38
CA GLU A 192 -1.80 -16.20 -9.10
C GLU A 192 -2.90 -17.28 -9.04
N LEU A 193 -4.12 -16.91 -8.66
CA LEU A 193 -5.26 -17.82 -8.53
C LEU A 193 -6.30 -17.68 -9.66
N GLU A 194 -5.98 -16.90 -10.69
CA GLU A 194 -6.87 -16.59 -11.83
C GLU A 194 -8.25 -16.06 -11.40
N LEU A 195 -8.29 -15.29 -10.30
CA LEU A 195 -9.52 -14.70 -9.77
C LEU A 195 -9.84 -13.35 -10.45
N PRO A 196 -11.11 -13.06 -10.78
CA PRO A 196 -11.50 -11.89 -11.56
C PRO A 196 -11.62 -10.62 -10.70
N VAL A 197 -10.55 -10.27 -9.97
CA VAL A 197 -10.48 -9.02 -9.20
C VAL A 197 -9.67 -8.00 -9.99
N THR A 198 -10.23 -6.81 -10.15
CA THR A 198 -9.69 -5.74 -10.98
C THR A 198 -9.57 -4.44 -10.20
N LEU A 199 -8.89 -3.45 -10.80
CA LEU A 199 -8.83 -2.10 -10.24
C LEU A 199 -10.22 -1.49 -10.04
N GLN A 200 -11.21 -1.87 -10.85
CA GLN A 200 -12.58 -1.34 -10.76
C GLN A 200 -13.28 -1.78 -9.46
N ASP A 201 -13.01 -2.99 -8.96
CA ASP A 201 -13.57 -3.48 -7.70
C ASP A 201 -13.18 -2.57 -6.52
N PHE A 202 -11.97 -1.99 -6.54
CA PHE A 202 -11.51 -1.05 -5.52
C PHE A 202 -12.33 0.25 -5.51
N ASP A 203 -12.66 0.82 -6.68
CA ASP A 203 -13.49 2.04 -6.72
C ASP A 203 -14.91 1.76 -6.25
N GLU A 204 -15.50 0.66 -6.71
CA GLU A 204 -16.87 0.28 -6.35
C GLU A 204 -17.02 0.00 -4.85
N LEU A 205 -16.07 -0.73 -4.26
CA LEU A 205 -16.08 -1.04 -2.84
C LEU A 205 -15.71 0.18 -1.98
N SER A 206 -14.82 1.06 -2.45
CA SER A 206 -14.44 2.28 -1.74
C SER A 206 -15.62 3.22 -1.52
N ARG A 207 -16.55 3.30 -2.47
CA ARG A 207 -17.75 4.12 -2.36
C ARG A 207 -18.73 3.66 -1.28
N ARG A 208 -18.61 2.42 -0.82
CA ARG A 208 -19.58 1.76 0.08
C ARG A 208 -18.98 1.37 1.42
N THR A 209 -17.66 1.50 1.57
CA THR A 209 -16.94 1.05 2.75
C THR A 209 -16.32 2.27 3.41
N PRO A 210 -16.80 2.69 4.59
CA PRO A 210 -16.20 3.84 5.26
C PRO A 210 -14.89 3.45 5.97
N THR A 211 -13.96 4.38 6.11
CA THR A 211 -12.79 4.20 6.98
C THR A 211 -13.21 4.34 8.45
N ILE A 212 -13.04 3.29 9.24
CA ILE A 212 -13.51 3.18 10.64
C ILE A 212 -12.38 3.10 11.67
N THR A 213 -11.11 3.04 11.25
CA THR A 213 -10.00 2.99 12.22
C THR A 213 -9.33 4.32 12.44
N ASN A 214 -9.15 4.70 13.71
CA ASN A 214 -8.41 5.90 14.10
C ASN A 214 -6.91 5.61 14.22
N LEU A 215 -6.27 5.28 13.10
CA LEU A 215 -4.86 4.88 13.06
C LEU A 215 -4.05 5.82 12.16
N ARG A 216 -2.85 6.20 12.61
CA ARG A 216 -1.91 7.02 11.83
C ARG A 216 -1.58 6.31 10.50
N PRO A 217 -1.55 7.04 9.36
CA PRO A 217 -1.57 8.50 9.27
C PRO A 217 -2.96 9.15 9.24
N ALA A 218 -4.04 8.42 8.96
CA ALA A 218 -5.38 9.02 8.87
C ALA A 218 -5.96 9.43 10.23
N GLY A 219 -5.52 8.78 11.31
CA GLY A 219 -5.94 9.03 12.69
C GLY A 219 -4.79 9.32 13.65
N GLU A 220 -5.05 9.17 14.94
CA GLU A 220 -4.14 9.56 16.03
C GLU A 220 -3.26 8.40 16.52
N TYR A 221 -3.78 7.17 16.50
CA TYR A 221 -3.16 6.06 17.23
C TYR A 221 -2.26 5.16 16.36
N THR A 222 -1.38 4.42 17.03
CA THR A 222 -0.48 3.44 16.45
C THR A 222 -1.09 2.03 16.47
N VAL A 223 -0.60 1.12 15.62
CA VAL A 223 -1.22 -0.20 15.35
C VAL A 223 -1.14 -1.14 16.57
N ASP A 224 -0.20 -0.94 17.49
CA ASP A 224 -0.21 -1.65 18.77
C ASP A 224 -1.47 -1.36 19.60
N LYS A 225 -2.11 -0.20 19.42
CA LYS A 225 -3.41 0.09 20.05
C LYS A 225 -4.55 -0.70 19.41
N LEU A 226 -4.48 -1.00 18.11
CA LEU A 226 -5.45 -1.87 17.43
C LEU A 226 -5.45 -3.28 18.02
N TYR A 227 -4.28 -3.81 18.37
CA TYR A 227 -4.18 -5.09 19.08
C TYR A 227 -5.01 -5.09 20.37
N LEU A 228 -4.83 -4.06 21.21
CA LEU A 228 -5.56 -3.91 22.47
C LEU A 228 -7.07 -3.66 22.25
N ALA A 229 -7.44 -3.11 21.10
CA ALA A 229 -8.82 -2.83 20.71
C ALA A 229 -9.56 -4.04 20.09
N GLY A 230 -8.93 -5.21 20.03
CA GLY A 230 -9.53 -6.45 19.51
C GLY A 230 -9.05 -6.87 18.12
N GLY A 231 -8.07 -6.15 17.54
CA GLY A 231 -7.40 -6.55 16.30
C GLY A 231 -8.29 -6.56 15.06
N VAL A 232 -7.92 -7.39 14.08
CA VAL A 232 -8.68 -7.54 12.83
C VAL A 232 -10.10 -8.07 13.06
N PRO A 233 -10.37 -9.00 13.99
CA PRO A 233 -11.74 -9.44 14.25
C PRO A 233 -12.67 -8.30 14.67
N ALA A 234 -12.17 -7.32 15.45
CA ALA A 234 -12.96 -6.14 15.81
C ALA A 234 -13.33 -5.28 14.60
N ILE A 235 -12.40 -5.12 13.63
CA ILE A 235 -12.66 -4.40 12.37
C ILE A 235 -13.73 -5.15 11.57
N LEU A 236 -13.52 -6.45 11.31
CA LEU A 236 -14.45 -7.26 10.52
C LEU A 236 -15.83 -7.38 11.18
N LYS A 237 -15.91 -7.31 12.52
CA LYS A 237 -17.18 -7.29 13.24
C LYS A 237 -18.00 -6.04 12.94
N GLN A 238 -17.37 -4.88 12.78
CA GLN A 238 -18.07 -3.66 12.37
C GLN A 238 -18.54 -3.75 10.92
N LEU A 239 -17.76 -4.43 10.07
CA LEU A 239 -18.07 -4.64 8.65
C LEU A 239 -18.94 -5.86 8.37
N GLU A 240 -19.45 -6.57 9.38
CA GLU A 240 -20.07 -7.91 9.21
C GLU A 240 -21.25 -7.93 8.22
N ASN A 241 -21.94 -6.80 8.05
CA ASN A 241 -23.05 -6.65 7.11
C ASN A 241 -22.62 -6.27 5.69
N LEU A 242 -21.35 -5.94 5.50
CA LEU A 242 -20.77 -5.56 4.22
C LEU A 242 -19.97 -6.72 3.64
N ILE A 243 -19.21 -7.45 4.46
CA ILE A 243 -18.33 -8.54 4.02
C ILE A 243 -19.07 -9.85 3.76
N ASN A 244 -18.45 -10.75 2.99
CA ASN A 244 -18.86 -12.13 2.88
C ASN A 244 -18.46 -12.91 4.15
N THR A 245 -19.39 -13.07 5.09
CA THR A 245 -19.16 -13.80 6.34
C THR A 245 -19.05 -15.32 6.16
N GLN A 246 -19.45 -15.87 5.02
CA GLN A 246 -19.33 -17.30 4.71
C GLN A 246 -17.94 -17.70 4.20
N ALA A 247 -17.06 -16.72 3.93
CA ALA A 247 -15.68 -17.02 3.55
C ALA A 247 -14.98 -17.81 4.66
N GLN A 248 -14.37 -18.94 4.30
CA GLN A 248 -13.62 -19.78 5.23
C GLN A 248 -12.23 -19.21 5.49
N VAL A 249 -11.69 -19.47 6.68
CA VAL A 249 -10.32 -19.12 7.04
C VAL A 249 -9.46 -20.37 7.26
N CYS A 250 -8.18 -20.18 7.54
CA CYS A 250 -7.21 -21.26 7.75
C CYS A 250 -7.58 -22.27 8.84
N THR A 251 -8.46 -21.93 9.79
CA THR A 251 -8.97 -22.85 10.81
C THR A 251 -10.06 -23.78 10.27
N GLY A 252 -10.69 -23.43 9.15
CA GLY A 252 -11.84 -24.12 8.54
C GLY A 252 -13.18 -23.53 8.93
N GLN A 253 -13.17 -22.62 9.91
CA GLN A 253 -14.33 -21.85 10.32
C GLN A 253 -14.65 -20.78 9.28
N THR A 254 -15.90 -20.32 9.27
CA THR A 254 -16.29 -19.12 8.54
C THR A 254 -16.07 -17.87 9.37
N TRP A 255 -15.99 -16.71 8.72
CA TRP A 255 -16.02 -15.44 9.44
C TRP A 255 -17.28 -15.26 10.28
N GLU A 256 -18.43 -15.79 9.86
CA GLU A 256 -19.66 -15.76 10.65
C GLU A 256 -19.47 -16.42 12.02
N GLU A 257 -18.90 -17.64 12.04
CA GLU A 257 -18.64 -18.39 13.28
C GLU A 257 -17.67 -17.65 14.20
N ILE A 258 -16.62 -17.05 13.63
CA ILE A 258 -15.62 -16.30 14.40
C ILE A 258 -16.23 -15.02 14.98
N LEU A 259 -16.97 -14.28 14.17
CA LEU A 259 -17.51 -12.97 14.53
C LEU A 259 -18.70 -13.05 15.51
N ARG A 260 -19.32 -14.21 15.70
CA ARG A 260 -20.34 -14.41 16.76
C ARG A 260 -19.80 -14.13 18.16
N GLU A 261 -18.53 -14.47 18.41
CA GLU A 261 -17.87 -14.29 19.71
C GLU A 261 -17.20 -12.92 19.87
N VAL A 262 -17.20 -12.09 18.82
CA VAL A 262 -16.53 -10.78 18.83
C VAL A 262 -17.52 -9.69 19.23
N SER A 263 -17.12 -8.85 20.19
CA SER A 263 -17.90 -7.68 20.59
C SER A 263 -18.06 -6.69 19.44
N LYS A 264 -19.30 -6.29 19.13
CA LYS A 264 -19.60 -5.20 18.18
C LYS A 264 -19.51 -3.80 18.80
N LYS A 265 -19.06 -3.67 20.05
CA LYS A 265 -18.98 -2.37 20.71
C LYS A 265 -17.86 -1.52 20.08
N PRO A 266 -18.16 -0.35 19.49
CA PRO A 266 -17.12 0.54 18.98
C PRO A 266 -16.26 1.08 20.14
N ASN A 267 -15.05 1.49 19.81
CA ASN A 267 -14.08 2.05 20.73
C ASN A 267 -13.27 3.18 20.07
N LEU A 268 -12.31 3.76 20.80
CA LEU A 268 -11.51 4.89 20.31
C LEU A 268 -10.68 4.59 19.07
N ILE A 269 -10.35 3.30 18.85
CA ILE A 269 -9.50 2.83 17.75
C ILE A 269 -10.34 2.30 16.60
N VAL A 270 -11.39 1.51 16.87
CA VAL A 270 -12.29 0.91 15.88
C VAL A 270 -13.69 1.46 16.08
N HIS A 271 -14.10 2.35 15.18
CA HIS A 271 -15.41 3.00 15.15
C HIS A 271 -16.45 2.11 14.45
N SER A 272 -17.72 2.49 14.55
CA SER A 272 -18.78 1.79 13.80
C SER A 272 -18.92 2.36 12.39
N VAL A 273 -19.55 1.61 11.50
CA VAL A 273 -19.81 2.05 10.12
C VAL A 273 -20.79 3.24 10.07
N GLU A 274 -21.60 3.43 11.11
CA GLU A 274 -22.54 4.56 11.24
C GLU A 274 -21.88 5.84 11.78
N SER A 275 -20.69 5.73 12.38
CA SER A 275 -19.93 6.87 12.90
C SER A 275 -18.45 6.74 12.52
N PRO A 276 -18.12 6.72 11.21
CA PRO A 276 -16.77 6.44 10.75
C PRO A 276 -15.82 7.63 10.92
N ILE A 277 -14.52 7.39 10.71
CA ILE A 277 -13.49 8.44 10.60
C ILE A 277 -13.63 9.19 9.27
N CYS A 278 -13.87 8.46 8.19
CA CYS A 278 -14.18 9.03 6.87
C CYS A 278 -15.36 8.27 6.25
N GLU A 279 -16.25 9.01 5.58
CA GLU A 279 -17.43 8.42 4.93
C GLU A 279 -17.08 7.57 3.70
N ASP A 280 -15.98 7.89 3.02
CA ASP A 280 -15.41 7.06 1.94
C ASP A 280 -14.33 6.09 2.46
N GLY A 281 -13.96 5.11 1.63
CA GLY A 281 -12.97 4.09 1.97
C GLY A 281 -11.52 4.56 2.01
N GLY A 282 -11.28 5.87 2.01
CA GLY A 282 -9.95 6.43 2.13
C GLY A 282 -9.05 6.24 0.90
N LEU A 283 -9.58 5.70 -0.20
CA LEU A 283 -8.89 5.43 -1.46
C LEU A 283 -9.81 5.70 -2.66
N ALA A 284 -9.28 6.21 -3.76
CA ALA A 284 -10.02 6.37 -5.00
C ALA A 284 -9.19 5.93 -6.21
N VAL A 285 -9.88 5.35 -7.19
CA VAL A 285 -9.31 5.05 -8.51
C VAL A 285 -9.67 6.21 -9.43
N LEU A 286 -8.66 6.89 -9.99
CA LEU A 286 -8.86 7.98 -10.94
C LEU A 286 -8.64 7.46 -12.36
N LYS A 287 -9.45 7.91 -13.32
CA LYS A 287 -9.30 7.62 -14.76
C LYS A 287 -9.32 8.90 -15.58
N GLY A 288 -8.77 8.85 -16.78
CA GLY A 288 -8.82 9.96 -17.74
C GLY A 288 -7.67 9.86 -18.73
N ASN A 289 -7.48 10.88 -19.55
CA ASN A 289 -6.45 10.82 -20.59
C ASN A 289 -5.03 10.69 -20.02
N LEU A 290 -4.78 11.18 -18.79
CA LEU A 290 -3.48 11.04 -18.14
C LEU A 290 -3.25 9.64 -17.53
N ALA A 291 -4.32 8.93 -17.15
CA ALA A 291 -4.27 7.59 -16.58
C ALA A 291 -5.40 6.72 -17.17
N GLU A 292 -5.19 6.28 -18.41
CA GLU A 292 -6.19 5.52 -19.18
C GLU A 292 -6.56 4.20 -18.50
N ARG A 293 -5.57 3.51 -17.95
CA ARG A 293 -5.76 2.24 -17.23
C ARG A 293 -6.01 2.43 -15.74
N GLY A 294 -5.94 3.67 -15.26
CA GLY A 294 -6.21 4.06 -13.89
C GLY A 294 -4.97 4.55 -13.14
N ALA A 295 -5.25 5.24 -12.04
CA ALA A 295 -4.30 5.71 -11.04
C ALA A 295 -4.97 5.66 -9.67
N ILE A 296 -4.18 5.70 -8.60
CA ILE A 296 -4.66 5.61 -7.22
C ILE A 296 -4.33 6.88 -6.45
N ILE A 297 -5.28 7.34 -5.63
CA ILE A 297 -5.09 8.39 -4.63
C ILE A 297 -5.69 7.96 -3.29
N ARG A 298 -5.06 8.35 -2.18
CA ARG A 298 -5.58 8.09 -0.83
C ARG A 298 -6.44 9.26 -0.34
N THR A 299 -7.75 9.16 -0.48
CA THR A 299 -8.69 10.25 -0.16
C THR A 299 -8.73 10.62 1.32
N ALA A 300 -8.47 9.68 2.23
CA ALA A 300 -8.47 9.92 3.69
C ALA A 300 -7.38 10.90 4.14
N ALA A 301 -6.33 11.08 3.34
CA ALA A 301 -5.21 11.96 3.66
C ALA A 301 -5.20 13.26 2.82
N VAL A 302 -6.26 13.51 2.02
CA VAL A 302 -6.39 14.71 1.17
C VAL A 302 -7.29 15.73 1.86
N LYS A 303 -6.78 16.95 2.01
CA LYS A 303 -7.54 18.07 2.58
C LYS A 303 -8.66 18.48 1.63
N GLU A 304 -9.78 18.95 2.19
CA GLU A 304 -11.01 19.25 1.42
C GLU A 304 -10.75 20.20 0.24
N ASN A 305 -9.94 21.24 0.46
CA ASN A 305 -9.58 22.22 -0.58
C ASN A 305 -8.70 21.68 -1.72
N MET A 306 -8.15 20.46 -1.55
CA MET A 306 -7.34 19.77 -2.56
C MET A 306 -8.05 18.51 -3.10
N ARG A 307 -9.35 18.32 -2.83
CA ARG A 307 -10.14 17.23 -3.45
C ARG A 307 -10.43 17.47 -4.92
N HIS A 308 -10.42 18.73 -5.35
CA HIS A 308 -10.37 19.14 -6.74
C HIS A 308 -9.27 20.19 -6.88
N PHE A 309 -8.28 19.92 -7.72
CA PHE A 309 -7.20 20.88 -7.97
C PHE A 309 -6.80 20.87 -9.44
N LYS A 310 -6.42 22.05 -9.93
CA LYS A 310 -5.98 22.27 -11.30
C LYS A 310 -4.80 23.22 -11.32
N GLY A 311 -3.73 22.83 -11.99
CA GLY A 311 -2.45 23.55 -11.92
C GLY A 311 -1.49 23.24 -13.06
N PRO A 312 -0.51 24.12 -13.32
CA PRO A 312 0.52 23.88 -14.33
C PRO A 312 1.50 22.79 -13.85
N ALA A 313 1.90 21.92 -14.77
CA ALA A 313 2.83 20.84 -14.50
C ALA A 313 4.26 21.36 -14.27
N ARG A 314 4.97 20.73 -13.32
CA ARG A 314 6.41 20.81 -13.09
C ARG A 314 6.99 19.41 -13.23
N VAL A 315 7.67 19.14 -14.34
CA VAL A 315 7.98 17.78 -14.79
C VAL A 315 9.41 17.39 -14.44
N TYR A 316 9.57 16.22 -13.82
CA TYR A 316 10.83 15.64 -13.39
C TYR A 316 10.89 14.15 -13.77
N ASP A 317 12.09 13.64 -14.00
CA ASP A 317 12.31 12.23 -14.36
C ASP A 317 12.85 11.38 -13.20
N SER A 318 12.94 11.96 -12.00
CA SER A 318 13.23 11.25 -10.75
C SER A 318 12.67 11.99 -9.52
N ASP A 319 12.52 11.27 -8.40
CA ASP A 319 12.11 11.85 -7.11
C ASP A 319 13.18 12.83 -6.58
N GLU A 320 14.46 12.54 -6.78
CA GLU A 320 15.57 13.40 -6.38
C GLU A 320 15.57 14.76 -7.10
N GLU A 321 15.26 14.78 -8.40
CA GLU A 321 15.16 16.02 -9.17
C GLU A 321 14.00 16.90 -8.69
N ALA A 322 12.83 16.29 -8.46
CA ALA A 322 11.65 16.96 -7.94
C ALA A 322 11.88 17.48 -6.52
N PHE A 323 12.52 16.68 -5.67
CA PHE A 323 12.89 17.03 -4.31
C PHE A 323 13.82 18.25 -4.27
N GLU A 324 14.90 18.26 -5.06
CA GLU A 324 15.82 19.39 -5.15
C GLU A 324 15.12 20.67 -5.63
N ALA A 325 14.21 20.57 -6.59
CA ALA A 325 13.42 21.71 -7.05
C ALA A 325 12.47 22.24 -5.95
N LEU A 326 11.85 21.34 -5.19
CA LEU A 326 10.96 21.68 -4.08
C LEU A 326 11.71 22.41 -2.96
N ILE A 327 12.81 21.85 -2.44
CA ILE A 327 13.56 22.44 -1.32
C ILE A 327 14.33 23.71 -1.71
N SER A 328 14.63 23.90 -3.01
CA SER A 328 15.25 25.12 -3.53
C SER A 328 14.24 26.24 -3.86
N GLY A 329 12.94 26.01 -3.63
CA GLY A 329 11.90 27.03 -3.81
C GLY A 329 11.52 27.29 -5.27
N LYS A 330 11.67 26.28 -6.15
CA LYS A 330 11.26 26.36 -7.57
C LYS A 330 9.82 25.84 -7.81
N ILE A 331 9.18 25.32 -6.79
CA ILE A 331 7.77 24.88 -6.81
C ILE A 331 6.92 25.91 -6.06
N TYR A 332 5.81 26.30 -6.68
CA TYR A 332 4.91 27.32 -6.15
C TYR A 332 3.52 26.75 -5.83
N ALA A 333 2.80 27.39 -4.91
CA ALA A 333 1.40 27.07 -4.65
C ALA A 333 0.58 27.12 -5.95
N GLY A 334 -0.21 26.07 -6.19
CA GLY A 334 -0.97 25.86 -7.42
C GLY A 334 -0.26 25.00 -8.46
N ASP A 335 1.04 24.71 -8.33
CA ASP A 335 1.74 23.81 -9.24
C ASP A 335 1.32 22.34 -9.04
N VAL A 336 1.49 21.52 -10.09
CA VAL A 336 1.38 20.06 -10.03
C VAL A 336 2.74 19.44 -10.37
N ILE A 337 3.39 18.85 -9.39
CA ILE A 337 4.63 18.10 -9.60
C ILE A 337 4.31 16.81 -10.36
N VAL A 338 5.04 16.53 -11.43
CA VAL A 338 4.91 15.30 -12.22
C VAL A 338 6.24 14.57 -12.19
N ILE A 339 6.27 13.38 -11.59
CA ILE A 339 7.47 12.53 -11.54
C ILE A 339 7.25 11.33 -12.45
N ARG A 340 8.08 11.21 -13.48
CA ARG A 340 7.96 10.17 -14.52
C ARG A 340 9.03 9.10 -14.35
N TYR A 341 8.84 7.98 -15.04
CA TYR A 341 9.81 6.88 -15.10
C TYR A 341 10.10 6.24 -13.74
N ALA A 342 9.19 6.41 -12.77
CA ALA A 342 9.24 5.75 -11.46
C ALA A 342 8.45 4.42 -11.44
N GLY A 343 7.80 4.08 -12.56
CA GLY A 343 6.99 2.88 -12.77
C GLY A 343 7.75 1.54 -12.70
N PRO A 344 7.05 0.41 -12.92
CA PRO A 344 7.64 -0.92 -12.82
C PRO A 344 8.83 -1.17 -13.77
N ARG A 345 8.86 -0.53 -14.94
CA ARG A 345 9.85 -0.78 -16.01
C ARG A 345 10.81 0.40 -16.21
N GLY A 346 10.42 1.61 -15.82
CA GLY A 346 11.26 2.83 -15.94
C GLY A 346 12.41 2.87 -14.94
N ALA A 347 12.09 2.75 -13.66
CA ALA A 347 13.07 2.70 -12.58
C ALA A 347 13.52 1.27 -12.20
N PRO A 348 12.93 0.24 -12.80
CA PRO A 348 12.73 -1.09 -12.23
C PRO A 348 12.38 -1.19 -10.75
N GLY A 349 11.27 -1.86 -10.47
CA GLY A 349 10.89 -2.21 -9.11
C GLY A 349 9.93 -1.22 -8.45
N LEU A 350 9.28 -0.35 -9.24
CA LEU A 350 8.26 0.61 -8.86
C LEU A 350 8.68 1.43 -7.64
N VAL A 351 9.39 2.52 -7.91
CA VAL A 351 10.05 3.35 -6.89
C VAL A 351 9.01 4.04 -6.02
N GLU A 352 9.31 4.12 -4.73
CA GLU A 352 8.54 4.89 -3.76
C GLU A 352 9.03 6.34 -3.80
N VAL A 353 8.16 7.24 -4.25
CA VAL A 353 8.42 8.68 -4.26
C VAL A 353 8.22 9.18 -2.83
N MET A 354 9.30 9.21 -2.07
CA MET A 354 9.28 9.51 -0.63
C MET A 354 9.88 10.89 -0.34
N LEU A 355 10.97 11.26 -1.03
CA LEU A 355 11.71 12.49 -0.74
C LEU A 355 10.83 13.72 -0.98
N THR A 356 10.23 13.80 -2.18
CA THR A 356 9.38 14.92 -2.56
C THR A 356 8.11 14.95 -1.71
N ALA A 357 7.51 13.80 -1.44
CA ALA A 357 6.25 13.72 -0.71
C ALA A 357 6.40 14.13 0.76
N ASP A 358 7.42 13.62 1.46
CA ASP A 358 7.71 13.96 2.86
C ASP A 358 8.08 15.46 2.99
N ALA A 359 8.87 15.98 2.06
CA ALA A 359 9.24 17.39 2.03
C ALA A 359 8.03 18.30 1.77
N LEU A 360 7.12 17.90 0.89
CA LEU A 360 5.90 18.65 0.57
C LEU A 360 5.01 18.83 1.80
N VAL A 361 4.92 17.81 2.66
CA VAL A 361 4.18 17.87 3.93
C VAL A 361 4.88 18.76 4.96
N ASP A 362 6.16 18.54 5.27
CA ASP A 362 6.85 19.31 6.32
C ASP A 362 7.10 20.78 5.93
N LEU A 363 7.12 21.11 4.63
CA LEU A 363 7.11 22.49 4.13
C LEU A 363 5.71 23.13 4.11
N GLY A 364 4.64 22.37 4.42
CA GLY A 364 3.26 22.87 4.47
C GLY A 364 2.60 23.10 3.11
N LEU A 365 3.13 22.48 2.05
CA LEU A 365 2.66 22.64 0.67
C LEU A 365 1.58 21.62 0.27
N ASP A 366 1.28 20.64 1.13
CA ASP A 366 0.23 19.63 0.99
C ASP A 366 -1.21 20.18 0.90
N THR A 367 -1.36 21.49 1.08
CA THR A 367 -2.62 22.24 0.94
C THR A 367 -2.75 22.97 -0.40
N SER A 368 -1.71 22.99 -1.22
CA SER A 368 -1.66 23.87 -2.40
C SER A 368 -0.88 23.32 -3.59
N VAL A 369 -0.10 22.25 -3.42
CA VAL A 369 0.69 21.62 -4.49
C VAL A 369 0.22 20.18 -4.69
N GLY A 370 -0.05 19.81 -5.94
CA GLY A 370 -0.38 18.45 -6.33
C GLY A 370 0.86 17.63 -6.71
N LEU A 371 0.78 16.31 -6.63
CA LEU A 371 1.84 15.42 -7.10
C LEU A 371 1.24 14.24 -7.87
N VAL A 372 1.74 13.98 -9.08
CA VAL A 372 1.32 12.88 -9.97
C VAL A 372 2.53 12.05 -10.39
N THR A 373 2.46 10.73 -10.31
CA THR A 373 3.56 9.84 -10.76
C THR A 373 3.08 8.48 -11.26
N ASP A 374 3.87 7.86 -12.13
CA ASP A 374 3.78 6.43 -12.48
C ASP A 374 4.45 5.51 -11.43
N GLY A 375 5.18 6.09 -10.48
CA GLY A 375 5.69 5.43 -9.28
C GLY A 375 4.61 5.10 -8.25
N ARG A 376 5.06 4.70 -7.05
CA ARG A 376 4.20 4.48 -5.88
C ARG A 376 4.57 5.40 -4.74
N PHE A 377 3.79 5.36 -3.67
CA PHE A 377 4.04 6.13 -2.47
C PHE A 377 3.99 5.25 -1.23
N SER A 378 4.56 5.77 -0.16
CA SER A 378 4.45 5.16 1.15
C SER A 378 3.02 5.14 1.68
N GLY A 379 2.75 4.21 2.58
CA GLY A 379 1.51 4.23 3.37
C GLY A 379 1.44 5.39 4.37
N PHE A 380 2.43 6.29 4.40
CA PHE A 380 2.54 7.43 5.34
C PHE A 380 2.17 8.78 4.73
N ASN A 381 1.77 8.82 3.47
CA ASN A 381 1.62 10.08 2.75
C ASN A 381 0.37 10.89 3.14
N TYR A 382 0.56 12.21 3.19
CA TYR A 382 -0.48 13.22 3.31
C TYR A 382 -0.51 14.09 2.05
N GLY A 383 -1.71 14.57 1.70
CA GLY A 383 -1.90 15.49 0.59
C GLY A 383 -2.36 14.83 -0.73
N PRO A 384 -2.58 15.67 -1.75
CA PRO A 384 -3.19 15.31 -3.04
C PRO A 384 -2.19 14.62 -3.98
N ILE A 385 -1.82 13.40 -3.59
CA ILE A 385 -0.79 12.61 -4.26
C ILE A 385 -1.42 11.47 -5.05
N VAL A 386 -1.24 11.48 -6.36
CA VAL A 386 -1.74 10.48 -7.31
C VAL A 386 -0.60 9.59 -7.78
N GLY A 387 -0.71 8.28 -7.53
CA GLY A 387 0.29 7.27 -7.91
C GLY A 387 -0.24 6.22 -8.84
N HIS A 388 0.65 5.31 -9.24
CA HIS A 388 0.33 4.16 -10.06
C HIS A 388 -0.29 4.55 -11.42
N VAL A 389 0.03 5.75 -11.93
CA VAL A 389 -0.46 6.19 -13.24
C VAL A 389 -0.09 5.15 -14.29
N SER A 390 -1.12 4.56 -14.90
CA SER A 390 -0.99 3.46 -15.83
C SER A 390 -1.65 3.82 -17.18
N PRO A 391 -0.99 3.58 -18.32
CA PRO A 391 0.38 3.04 -18.48
C PRO A 391 1.48 3.98 -17.95
N GLU A 392 2.61 3.42 -17.54
CA GLU A 392 3.76 4.20 -17.07
C GLU A 392 4.47 4.97 -18.22
N ALA A 393 5.35 5.90 -17.88
CA ALA A 393 6.06 6.71 -18.87
C ALA A 393 6.89 5.86 -19.85
N SER A 394 7.55 4.83 -19.34
CA SER A 394 8.43 3.92 -20.11
C SER A 394 7.67 3.06 -21.11
N GLU A 395 6.36 2.87 -20.91
CA GLU A 395 5.47 2.17 -21.84
C GLU A 395 4.81 3.12 -22.85
N GLY A 396 5.13 4.42 -22.80
CA GLY A 396 4.49 5.42 -23.65
C GLY A 396 3.10 5.83 -23.16
N GLY A 397 2.82 5.71 -21.85
CA GLY A 397 1.63 6.30 -21.25
C GLY A 397 1.62 7.83 -21.39
N MET A 398 0.44 8.45 -21.27
CA MET A 398 0.28 9.90 -21.45
C MET A 398 1.22 10.74 -20.56
N ILE A 399 1.53 10.24 -19.35
CA ILE A 399 2.47 10.86 -18.42
C ILE A 399 3.87 11.08 -19.04
N ALA A 400 4.32 10.24 -19.97
CA ALA A 400 5.59 10.41 -20.69
C ALA A 400 5.65 11.69 -21.53
N TYR A 401 4.49 12.19 -21.96
CA TYR A 401 4.38 13.31 -22.88
C TYR A 401 4.00 14.62 -22.21
N VAL A 402 3.79 14.63 -20.89
CA VAL A 402 3.57 15.86 -20.12
C VAL A 402 4.84 16.73 -20.16
N ARG A 403 4.66 18.04 -20.30
CA ARG A 403 5.71 19.07 -20.31
C ARG A 403 5.39 20.15 -19.29
N ASP A 404 6.41 20.90 -18.89
CA ASP A 404 6.26 22.04 -18.00
C ASP A 404 5.19 23.01 -18.52
N GLY A 405 4.29 23.42 -17.63
CA GLY A 405 3.22 24.35 -17.92
C GLY A 405 1.92 23.74 -18.47
N ASP A 406 1.90 22.44 -18.82
CA ASP A 406 0.64 21.77 -19.17
C ASP A 406 -0.32 21.81 -17.98
N MET A 407 -1.60 22.12 -18.20
CA MET A 407 -2.58 22.13 -17.11
C MET A 407 -3.02 20.71 -16.77
N ILE A 408 -2.80 20.30 -15.53
CA ILE A 408 -3.28 19.02 -14.99
C ILE A 408 -4.47 19.31 -14.09
N GLU A 409 -5.51 18.49 -14.22
CA GLU A 409 -6.71 18.54 -13.39
C GLU A 409 -6.94 17.20 -12.72
N VAL A 410 -7.10 17.24 -11.40
CA VAL A 410 -7.41 16.09 -10.56
C VAL A 410 -8.70 16.37 -9.84
N ASP A 411 -9.72 15.56 -10.14
CA ASP A 411 -11.06 15.67 -9.56
C ASP A 411 -11.40 14.36 -8.88
N ILE A 412 -11.17 14.30 -7.57
CA ILE A 412 -11.42 13.11 -6.75
C ILE A 412 -12.91 12.78 -6.69
N PRO A 413 -13.85 13.73 -6.44
CA PRO A 413 -15.28 13.43 -6.44
C PRO A 413 -15.76 12.76 -7.73
N ASN A 414 -15.31 13.24 -8.89
CA ASN A 414 -15.71 12.69 -10.19
C ASN A 414 -14.80 11.57 -10.70
N ARG A 415 -13.78 11.16 -9.92
CA ARG A 415 -12.77 10.14 -10.29
C ARG A 415 -12.02 10.42 -11.59
N THR A 416 -11.71 11.70 -11.86
CA THR A 416 -11.02 12.08 -13.09
C THR A 416 -9.59 12.57 -12.87
N LEU A 417 -8.70 12.18 -13.79
CA LEU A 417 -7.32 12.65 -13.87
C LEU A 417 -6.99 13.02 -15.32
N ARG A 418 -6.77 14.31 -15.58
CA ARG A 418 -6.63 14.83 -16.94
C ARG A 418 -5.44 15.76 -17.10
N VAL A 419 -4.94 15.84 -18.33
CA VAL A 419 -4.00 16.86 -18.76
C VAL A 419 -4.53 17.55 -20.03
N ASP A 420 -4.48 18.88 -20.05
CA ASP A 420 -5.00 19.70 -21.14
C ASP A 420 -3.91 19.90 -22.21
N VAL A 421 -3.83 18.94 -23.14
CA VAL A 421 -2.96 19.00 -24.32
C VAL A 421 -3.80 18.75 -25.57
N GLY A 422 -3.73 19.65 -26.55
CA GLY A 422 -4.42 19.48 -27.83
C GLY A 422 -3.87 18.30 -28.64
N GLU A 423 -4.73 17.67 -29.45
CA GLU A 423 -4.38 16.47 -30.22
C GLU A 423 -3.15 16.67 -31.14
N GLU A 424 -3.08 17.79 -31.88
CA GLU A 424 -1.95 18.10 -32.76
C GLU A 424 -0.61 18.19 -32.01
N GLU A 425 -0.60 18.83 -30.84
CA GLU A 425 0.60 18.95 -30.01
C GLU A 425 0.97 17.59 -29.39
N LEU A 426 -0.02 16.78 -28.98
CA LEU A 426 0.21 15.44 -28.47
C LEU A 426 0.81 14.53 -29.54
N ASP A 427 0.31 14.55 -30.76
CA ASP A 427 0.85 13.77 -31.88
C ASP A 427 2.28 14.17 -32.19
N ARG A 428 2.56 15.48 -32.20
CA ARG A 428 3.93 15.98 -32.34
C ARG A 428 4.83 15.50 -31.21
N ARG A 429 4.35 15.48 -29.96
CA ARG A 429 5.10 14.95 -28.80
C ARG A 429 5.38 13.47 -28.94
N LYS A 430 4.40 12.66 -29.36
CA LYS A 430 4.59 11.22 -29.59
C LYS A 430 5.65 10.92 -30.65
N GLN A 431 5.76 11.76 -31.67
CA GLN A 431 6.78 11.61 -32.73
C GLN A 431 8.17 12.12 -32.33
N THR A 432 8.24 13.11 -31.44
CA THR A 432 9.51 13.81 -31.11
C THR A 432 10.12 13.41 -29.77
N THR A 433 9.32 12.94 -28.82
CA THR A 433 9.79 12.54 -27.49
C THR A 433 10.36 11.12 -27.56
N LYS A 434 11.67 11.01 -27.32
CA LYS A 434 12.32 9.72 -27.10
C LYS A 434 12.05 9.25 -25.68
N LEU A 435 11.35 8.14 -25.52
CA LEU A 435 11.11 7.54 -24.20
C LEU A 435 12.44 7.07 -23.58
N LYS A 436 12.60 7.33 -22.28
CA LYS A 436 13.76 6.86 -21.52
C LYS A 436 13.63 5.35 -21.27
N GLU A 437 14.68 4.60 -21.57
CA GLU A 437 14.82 3.21 -21.15
C GLU A 437 15.51 3.16 -19.78
N THR A 438 15.26 2.10 -19.02
CA THR A 438 16.01 1.85 -17.78
C THR A 438 17.50 1.69 -18.04
N ASP A 439 18.33 2.33 -17.22
CA ASP A 439 19.78 2.17 -17.23
C ASP A 439 20.24 0.82 -16.65
N VAL A 440 19.34 0.07 -16.00
CA VAL A 440 19.63 -1.24 -15.44
C VAL A 440 19.80 -2.27 -16.58
N ARG A 441 21.04 -2.71 -16.80
CA ARG A 441 21.39 -3.61 -17.92
C ARG A 441 21.31 -5.11 -17.59
N ALA A 442 21.43 -5.50 -16.33
CA ALA A 442 21.52 -6.91 -15.91
C ALA A 442 20.98 -7.14 -14.49
N GLY A 443 20.90 -8.41 -14.08
CA GLY A 443 20.47 -8.82 -12.75
C GLY A 443 18.95 -8.81 -12.55
N ILE A 444 18.52 -9.01 -11.30
CA ILE A 444 17.10 -9.21 -10.96
C ILE A 444 16.22 -8.02 -11.32
N LEU A 445 16.73 -6.78 -11.21
CA LEU A 445 15.97 -5.59 -11.58
C LEU A 445 15.73 -5.50 -13.09
N ARG A 446 16.69 -5.96 -13.93
CA ARG A 446 16.46 -6.08 -15.37
C ARG A 446 15.42 -7.14 -15.68
N LEU A 447 15.48 -8.29 -14.99
CA LEU A 447 14.45 -9.34 -15.13
C LEU A 447 13.08 -8.82 -14.71
N TYR A 448 13.00 -8.05 -13.63
CA TYR A 448 11.76 -7.40 -13.19
C TYR A 448 11.22 -6.46 -14.27
N ALA A 449 12.01 -5.51 -14.79
CA ALA A 449 11.54 -4.57 -15.82
C ALA A 449 11.04 -5.24 -17.11
N ASN A 450 11.60 -6.41 -17.45
CA ASN A 450 11.16 -7.17 -18.62
C ASN A 450 9.86 -7.95 -18.37
N ASN A 451 9.67 -8.47 -17.16
CA ASN A 451 8.61 -9.44 -16.84
C ASN A 451 7.50 -8.90 -15.95
N SER A 452 7.65 -7.68 -15.41
CA SER A 452 6.62 -7.04 -14.60
C SER A 452 5.43 -6.63 -15.45
N LEU A 453 4.23 -6.81 -14.90
CA LEU A 453 3.01 -6.22 -15.43
C LEU A 453 2.91 -4.74 -15.04
N SER A 454 1.92 -4.06 -15.62
CA SER A 454 1.61 -2.67 -15.26
C SER A 454 1.05 -2.58 -13.83
N SER A 455 1.05 -1.38 -13.25
CA SER A 455 0.58 -1.16 -11.87
C SER A 455 -0.90 -1.47 -11.69
N ASP A 456 -1.74 -1.19 -12.69
CA ASP A 456 -3.16 -1.59 -12.72
C ASP A 456 -3.38 -3.12 -12.75
N GLU A 457 -2.32 -3.91 -12.98
CA GLU A 457 -2.31 -5.37 -12.93
C GLU A 457 -1.43 -5.93 -11.80
N GLY A 458 -1.08 -5.11 -10.81
CA GLY A 458 -0.37 -5.54 -9.61
C GLY A 458 1.16 -5.44 -9.67
N ALA A 459 1.73 -4.94 -10.76
CA ALA A 459 3.18 -4.71 -10.92
C ALA A 459 4.06 -5.93 -10.56
N ALA A 460 3.57 -7.15 -10.77
CA ALA A 460 4.27 -8.39 -10.45
C ALA A 460 4.94 -9.01 -11.68
N MET A 461 6.01 -9.76 -11.46
CA MET A 461 6.67 -10.57 -12.48
C MET A 461 5.76 -11.75 -12.82
N GLN A 462 4.74 -11.51 -13.63
CA GLN A 462 3.70 -12.48 -13.96
C GLN A 462 3.45 -12.56 -15.48
N ARG A 463 4.49 -12.32 -16.27
CA ARG A 463 4.51 -12.54 -17.73
C ARG A 463 5.04 -13.92 -18.07
N TRP A 464 4.21 -14.93 -17.81
CA TRP A 464 4.57 -16.34 -18.02
C TRP A 464 4.12 -16.89 -19.38
N ASN A 465 3.23 -16.17 -20.09
CA ASN A 465 2.57 -16.61 -21.33
C ASN A 465 3.10 -15.89 -22.56
#